data_AF-A0A3L6RQX7-F1
#
_entry.id   AF-A0A3L6RQX7-F1
#
_cell.length_a   1.000
_cell.length_b   1.000
_cell.length_c   1.000
_cell.angle_alpha   90.00
_cell.angle_beta   90.00
_cell.angle_gamma   90.00
#
_symmetry.space_group_name_H-M   'P 1'
#
loop_
_entity.id
_entity.type
_entity.pdbx_description
1 polymer ?
#
loop_
_entity_poly.entity_id
_entity_poly.type
_entity_poly.pdbx_seq_one_letter_code
_entity_poly.pdbx_strand_id
1 'polypeptide(L)'
;MPRAPRNVPRTPPAACSNARPPRCHHAFLLLLLLPRCSRLLPPPPPLLAPSSVPRRWETAVMAPRWKSGDGRRRLLLLLCCCLLAFPCDAQVTNVSHRSDQAAIHSFVGTYGINYGRIADNLPPPEDVVRLLKLARIRNVKIYDADHKVLDAFRGSGLNLVVAIPNEFLKDMAANPSKAMDWLNENVQPYYPSTRIVGITVGNEVLGGGDAGLAEALVGAVVNVHDALRMLRLDRKIELSTPHSEAVFANSYPPSACVFRDDLMVYLRPLLDFFSKTGAPFYVNAYPFLAYMSDPSHIDINYALFKPNSGIVDPKTNLHYDNMFEAQLDAAYFALEAAGYPGMEVRVAETGWASAGDATEAGAGMVNAVTYNRNLRKRLFLRKGTPYRPDRVAKAYIFALFNENLKPGPTTERHYGLFKPDGSVSINIGLKGLVPSSAPPPPSLMAFKDQMV
;
A
#
# COMPACT_ATOMS: atom_id res chain seq x y z
N MET A 1 -84.37 -18.12 0.80
CA MET A 1 -84.87 -16.76 1.13
C MET A 1 -84.75 -16.56 2.63
N PRO A 2 -84.40 -15.37 3.14
CA PRO A 2 -83.33 -14.41 2.77
C PRO A 2 -82.05 -14.74 3.62
N ARG A 3 -80.98 -13.95 3.79
CA ARG A 3 -80.23 -12.93 3.01
C ARG A 3 -78.77 -12.97 3.52
N ALA A 4 -77.79 -12.53 2.71
CA ALA A 4 -76.42 -12.22 3.15
C ALA A 4 -76.18 -10.70 3.14
N PRO A 5 -75.18 -10.16 3.87
CA PRO A 5 -74.52 -8.92 3.49
C PRO A 5 -73.35 -9.21 2.53
N ARG A 6 -73.24 -8.40 1.46
CA ARG A 6 -72.21 -8.53 0.42
C ARG A 6 -70.98 -7.68 0.74
N ASN A 7 -69.81 -8.15 0.31
CA ASN A 7 -68.63 -7.31 0.12
C ASN A 7 -68.95 -6.14 -0.82
N VAL A 8 -68.50 -4.94 -0.46
CA VAL A 8 -68.49 -3.75 -1.33
C VAL A 8 -67.07 -3.54 -1.84
N PRO A 9 -66.81 -3.52 -3.15
CA PRO A 9 -65.49 -3.21 -3.69
C PRO A 9 -65.24 -1.71 -3.63
N ARG A 10 -64.02 -1.29 -3.25
CA ARG A 10 -63.54 0.07 -3.49
C ARG A 10 -62.62 0.08 -4.71
N THR A 11 -63.01 0.85 -5.71
CA THR A 11 -62.16 1.21 -6.86
C THR A 11 -61.01 2.13 -6.43
N PRO A 12 -59.88 2.13 -7.15
CA PRO A 12 -58.74 2.97 -6.84
C PRO A 12 -58.93 4.42 -7.37
N PRO A 13 -58.50 5.46 -6.63
CA PRO A 13 -58.29 6.78 -7.21
C PRO A 13 -56.95 6.85 -7.96
N ALA A 14 -56.91 7.69 -8.99
CA ALA A 14 -55.81 7.79 -9.95
C ALA A 14 -54.61 8.63 -9.47
N ALA A 15 -53.55 8.61 -10.28
CA ALA A 15 -52.27 9.24 -9.97
C ALA A 15 -52.26 10.78 -10.09
N CYS A 16 -51.56 11.40 -9.14
CA CYS A 16 -50.79 12.65 -9.19
C CYS A 16 -49.79 12.54 -8.02
N SER A 17 -48.55 13.01 -8.00
CA SER A 17 -47.58 13.56 -8.95
C SER A 17 -46.45 14.10 -8.03
N ASN A 18 -45.18 13.92 -8.39
CA ASN A 18 -44.03 14.64 -7.83
C ASN A 18 -43.80 14.66 -6.30
N ALA A 19 -43.06 13.67 -5.80
CA ALA A 19 -42.09 13.88 -4.72
C ALA A 19 -40.78 13.16 -5.08
N ARG A 20 -39.68 13.91 -5.26
CA ARG A 20 -38.35 13.33 -5.50
C ARG A 20 -37.72 12.93 -4.16
N PRO A 21 -37.09 11.77 -4.02
CA PRO A 21 -36.17 11.52 -2.90
C PRO A 21 -34.93 12.44 -3.04
N PRO A 22 -34.28 12.83 -1.93
CA PRO A 22 -33.14 13.73 -1.96
C PRO A 22 -31.95 13.07 -2.66
N ARG A 23 -31.41 13.75 -3.68
CA ARG A 23 -30.18 13.33 -4.35
C ARG A 23 -28.97 13.72 -3.49
N CYS A 24 -28.35 12.74 -2.83
CA CYS A 24 -27.03 12.91 -2.24
C CYS A 24 -25.96 12.99 -3.33
N HIS A 25 -25.75 14.19 -3.88
CA HIS A 25 -24.66 14.48 -4.82
C HIS A 25 -23.31 14.50 -4.10
N HIS A 26 -22.63 13.35 -4.02
CA HIS A 26 -21.20 13.29 -3.72
C HIS A 26 -20.41 13.31 -5.03
N ALA A 27 -20.11 14.51 -5.53
CA ALA A 27 -19.19 14.70 -6.62
C ALA A 27 -17.75 14.72 -6.07
N PHE A 28 -16.95 13.72 -6.42
CA PHE A 28 -15.49 13.79 -6.26
C PHE A 28 -14.95 14.85 -7.23
N LEU A 29 -14.67 16.05 -6.70
CA LEU A 29 -13.94 17.09 -7.42
C LEU A 29 -13.19 17.97 -6.42
N LEU A 30 -11.90 17.72 -6.23
CA LEU A 30 -11.01 18.60 -5.47
C LEU A 30 -10.02 19.25 -6.45
N LEU A 31 -10.24 20.52 -6.77
CA LEU A 31 -9.34 21.33 -7.59
C LEU A 31 -9.21 22.73 -6.98
N LEU A 32 -7.96 23.08 -6.64
CA LEU A 32 -7.41 24.44 -6.53
C LEU A 32 -8.18 25.51 -5.74
N LEU A 33 -7.83 25.67 -4.46
CA LEU A 33 -7.85 26.98 -3.79
C LEU A 33 -6.60 27.17 -2.90
N LEU A 34 -5.56 27.79 -3.46
CA LEU A 34 -4.49 28.45 -2.70
C LEU A 34 -4.62 29.97 -2.87
N PRO A 35 -4.69 30.77 -1.79
CA PRO A 35 -4.69 32.21 -1.90
C PRO A 35 -3.27 32.71 -2.24
N ARG A 36 -3.14 33.50 -3.32
CA ARG A 36 -1.91 34.24 -3.62
C ARG A 36 -1.60 35.22 -2.49
N CYS A 37 -0.48 35.04 -1.80
CA CYS A 37 0.10 36.06 -0.93
C CYS A 37 1.48 36.48 -1.44
N SER A 38 1.50 37.40 -2.40
CA SER A 38 2.72 38.07 -2.84
C SER A 38 3.16 39.10 -1.79
N ARG A 39 4.23 38.83 -1.05
CA ARG A 39 5.00 39.87 -0.37
C ARG A 39 6.47 39.76 -0.73
N LEU A 40 7.01 40.88 -1.17
CA LEU A 40 8.38 41.05 -1.64
C LEU A 40 9.37 40.91 -0.46
N LEU A 41 10.45 40.17 -0.69
CA LEU A 41 11.68 40.25 0.10
C LEU A 41 12.86 40.52 -0.85
N PRO A 42 13.80 41.42 -0.50
CA PRO A 42 14.93 41.76 -1.36
C PRO A 42 16.02 40.67 -1.33
N PRO A 43 16.89 40.61 -2.35
CA PRO A 43 17.95 39.61 -2.45
C PRO A 43 19.10 39.84 -1.45
N PRO A 44 19.85 38.79 -1.06
CA PRO A 44 21.02 38.90 -0.19
C PRO A 44 22.25 39.46 -0.92
N PRO A 45 23.20 40.09 -0.21
CA PRO A 45 24.46 40.57 -0.79
C PRO A 45 25.47 39.41 -1.04
N PRO A 46 26.42 39.57 -1.98
CA PRO A 46 27.38 38.53 -2.34
C PRO A 46 28.54 38.39 -1.33
N LEU A 47 29.11 37.18 -1.29
CA LEU A 47 30.24 36.78 -0.44
C LEU A 47 31.57 37.38 -0.92
N LEU A 48 32.44 37.75 0.03
CA LEU A 48 33.85 38.07 -0.21
C LEU A 48 34.73 36.86 0.12
N ALA A 49 35.69 36.55 -0.76
CA ALA A 49 36.71 35.53 -0.55
C ALA A 49 37.96 36.12 0.14
N PRO A 50 38.67 35.36 1.01
CA PRO A 50 39.94 35.78 1.58
C PRO A 50 41.11 35.52 0.61
N SER A 51 42.16 36.33 0.68
CA SER A 51 43.38 36.15 -0.12
C SER A 51 44.67 36.47 0.65
N SER A 52 45.74 35.79 0.23
CA SER A 52 47.18 35.98 0.54
C SER A 52 47.73 35.51 1.91
N VAL A 53 48.47 34.39 2.02
CA VAL A 53 49.92 34.05 1.80
C VAL A 53 50.91 34.51 2.94
N PRO A 54 52.17 34.01 3.07
CA PRO A 54 52.54 33.09 4.16
C PRO A 54 53.74 33.54 5.05
N ARG A 55 54.19 32.69 5.99
CA ARG A 55 55.63 32.53 6.24
C ARG A 55 56.03 31.16 6.82
N ARG A 56 57.27 30.78 6.54
CA ARG A 56 57.92 29.47 6.69
C ARG A 56 58.91 29.51 7.86
N TRP A 57 59.10 28.43 8.59
CA TRP A 57 60.41 28.06 9.14
C TRP A 57 60.50 26.53 9.32
N GLU A 58 61.67 25.98 9.02
CA GLU A 58 62.00 24.56 9.13
C GLU A 58 62.97 24.37 10.30
N THR A 59 62.89 23.23 11.01
CA THR A 59 63.99 22.32 11.43
C THR A 59 63.40 21.29 12.41
N ALA A 60 63.42 19.98 12.12
CA ALA A 60 64.50 19.01 12.39
C ALA A 60 64.67 18.66 13.90
N VAL A 61 65.01 17.44 14.35
CA VAL A 61 65.16 16.09 13.72
C VAL A 61 65.29 15.03 14.86
N MET A 62 65.33 13.73 14.54
CA MET A 62 65.66 12.55 15.40
C MET A 62 64.59 11.94 16.34
N ALA A 63 64.37 10.63 16.14
CA ALA A 63 63.92 9.67 17.15
C ALA A 63 65.14 9.11 17.93
N PRO A 64 64.94 8.19 18.90
CA PRO A 64 65.44 6.84 18.62
C PRO A 64 64.53 5.69 19.09
N ARG A 65 64.84 4.50 18.58
CA ARG A 65 64.20 3.21 18.86
C ARG A 65 65.30 2.20 19.22
N TRP A 66 65.25 1.56 20.39
CA TRP A 66 66.22 0.51 20.79
C TRP A 66 65.52 -0.77 21.28
N LYS A 67 66.26 -1.89 21.30
CA LYS A 67 65.74 -3.28 21.35
C LYS A 67 66.21 -4.06 22.59
N SER A 68 65.50 -5.16 22.85
CA SER A 68 66.01 -6.48 23.32
C SER A 68 66.37 -6.67 24.81
N GLY A 69 65.90 -7.79 25.38
CA GLY A 69 66.36 -8.34 26.67
C GLY A 69 65.45 -9.46 27.20
N ASP A 70 65.98 -10.68 27.34
CA ASP A 70 65.32 -11.89 27.90
C ASP A 70 65.60 -12.02 29.42
N GLY A 71 64.81 -12.79 30.19
CA GLY A 71 65.17 -13.09 31.59
C GLY A 71 64.08 -13.42 32.63
N ARG A 72 63.46 -14.60 32.52
CA ARG A 72 63.02 -15.53 33.61
C ARG A 72 62.93 -15.06 35.11
N ARG A 73 61.81 -15.50 35.74
CA ARG A 73 61.59 -16.06 37.13
C ARG A 73 61.02 -15.17 38.27
N ARG A 74 59.84 -15.63 38.74
CA ARG A 74 59.43 -15.97 40.13
C ARG A 74 59.15 -14.87 41.19
N LEU A 75 57.85 -14.77 41.51
CA LEU A 75 57.24 -15.18 42.80
C LEU A 75 57.07 -14.15 43.97
N LEU A 76 55.81 -14.06 44.44
CA LEU A 76 55.32 -13.93 45.83
C LEU A 76 54.92 -12.56 46.47
N LEU A 77 53.59 -12.44 46.68
CA LEU A 77 52.83 -12.09 47.91
C LEU A 77 52.67 -10.67 48.49
N LEU A 78 51.44 -10.46 49.03
CA LEU A 78 50.95 -9.48 50.03
C LEU A 78 51.02 -7.98 49.69
N LEU A 79 50.16 -7.08 50.21
CA LEU A 79 48.71 -7.03 50.53
C LEU A 79 48.38 -5.56 50.91
N CYS A 80 47.10 -5.21 51.15
CA CYS A 80 46.62 -3.92 51.68
C CYS A 80 46.71 -2.70 50.71
N CYS A 81 45.79 -1.71 50.72
CA CYS A 81 44.45 -1.64 51.33
C CYS A 81 43.61 -0.49 50.70
N CYS A 82 42.28 -0.57 50.89
CA CYS A 82 41.32 0.55 50.98
C CYS A 82 41.05 1.48 49.77
N LEU A 83 39.87 1.24 49.16
CA LEU A 83 38.74 2.18 49.06
C LEU A 83 38.99 3.61 48.51
N LEU A 84 38.61 3.81 47.25
CA LEU A 84 37.84 4.98 46.80
C LEU A 84 36.71 4.52 45.85
N ALA A 85 35.65 5.31 45.74
CA ALA A 85 34.33 4.83 45.29
C ALA A 85 33.83 5.51 44.00
N PHE A 86 32.87 4.82 43.36
CA PHE A 86 31.99 5.24 42.25
C PHE A 86 32.60 5.35 40.83
N PRO A 87 31.79 5.20 39.76
CA PRO A 87 30.38 4.76 39.72
C PRO A 87 30.15 3.44 38.95
N CYS A 88 28.90 2.99 39.01
CA CYS A 88 28.38 1.80 38.34
C CYS A 88 28.61 1.84 36.81
N ASP A 89 29.26 0.81 36.26
CA ASP A 89 29.32 0.58 34.82
C ASP A 89 27.96 0.04 34.38
N ALA A 90 27.09 0.96 33.93
CA ALA A 90 25.78 0.61 33.41
C ALA A 90 25.97 -0.09 32.07
N GLN A 91 26.13 -1.42 32.11
CA GLN A 91 26.06 -2.27 30.94
C GLN A 91 24.72 -2.02 30.25
N VAL A 92 24.77 -1.23 29.17
CA VAL A 92 23.70 -1.14 28.19
C VAL A 92 23.65 -2.49 27.51
N THR A 93 22.95 -3.43 28.14
CA THR A 93 22.54 -4.67 27.51
C THR A 93 21.65 -4.25 26.35
N ASN A 94 22.25 -4.25 25.16
CA ASN A 94 21.55 -3.99 23.92
C ASN A 94 20.69 -5.22 23.62
N VAL A 95 19.62 -5.38 24.40
CA VAL A 95 18.62 -6.43 24.24
C VAL A 95 17.90 -6.11 22.95
N SER A 96 18.42 -6.67 21.86
CA SER A 96 17.70 -6.77 20.62
C SER A 96 16.46 -7.63 20.89
N HIS A 97 15.36 -6.98 21.26
CA HIS A 97 14.03 -7.57 21.27
C HIS A 97 13.63 -7.86 19.82
N ARG A 98 14.26 -8.89 19.25
CA ARG A 98 13.70 -9.62 18.13
C ARG A 98 12.48 -10.33 18.71
N SER A 99 11.31 -9.78 18.45
CA SER A 99 10.07 -10.50 18.74
C SER A 99 10.05 -11.75 17.85
N ASP A 100 10.11 -12.93 18.47
CA ASP A 100 9.83 -14.21 17.80
C ASP A 100 8.32 -14.36 17.51
N GLN A 101 7.71 -13.30 16.97
CA GLN A 101 6.47 -13.39 16.22
C GLN A 101 6.81 -14.03 14.87
N ALA A 102 6.45 -15.30 14.72
CA ALA A 102 6.45 -15.96 13.42
C ALA A 102 5.65 -15.10 12.42
N ALA A 103 6.32 -14.59 11.38
CA ALA A 103 5.71 -13.66 10.44
C ALA A 103 4.49 -14.29 9.74
N ILE A 104 3.38 -13.56 9.72
CA ILE A 104 2.17 -14.02 9.03
C ILE A 104 2.47 -14.07 7.53
N HIS A 105 2.46 -15.28 6.95
CA HIS A 105 2.70 -15.50 5.52
C HIS A 105 1.45 -15.20 4.67
N SER A 106 0.99 -13.95 4.76
CA SER A 106 -0.17 -13.42 4.05
C SER A 106 0.02 -13.30 2.53
N PHE A 107 1.26 -13.07 2.08
CA PHE A 107 1.58 -12.81 0.68
C PHE A 107 2.61 -13.79 0.13
N VAL A 108 2.28 -14.50 -0.95
CA VAL A 108 3.16 -15.44 -1.66
C VAL A 108 3.79 -14.79 -2.89
N GLY A 109 5.12 -14.61 -2.87
CA GLY A 109 5.83 -13.92 -3.95
C GLY A 109 5.62 -12.40 -3.87
N THR A 110 5.36 -11.75 -5.00
CA THR A 110 5.36 -10.28 -5.15
C THR A 110 4.16 -9.71 -5.90
N TYR A 111 3.34 -10.57 -6.52
CA TYR A 111 2.22 -10.19 -7.37
C TYR A 111 0.89 -10.73 -6.81
N GLY A 112 -0.06 -9.83 -6.56
CA GLY A 112 -1.46 -10.13 -6.25
C GLY A 112 -2.39 -9.37 -7.18
N ILE A 113 -3.70 -9.57 -7.06
CA ILE A 113 -4.69 -8.82 -7.85
C ILE A 113 -5.93 -8.46 -7.03
N ASN A 114 -6.48 -7.29 -7.31
CA ASN A 114 -7.75 -6.84 -6.77
C ASN A 114 -8.89 -7.41 -7.62
N TYR A 115 -9.76 -8.22 -7.00
CA TYR A 115 -10.99 -8.72 -7.61
C TYR A 115 -12.16 -7.83 -7.18
N GLY A 116 -12.20 -6.64 -7.78
CA GLY A 116 -13.36 -5.75 -7.74
C GLY A 116 -14.57 -6.37 -8.45
N ARG A 117 -15.76 -5.98 -8.00
CA ARG A 117 -17.06 -6.52 -8.44
C ARG A 117 -18.18 -5.48 -8.56
N ILE A 118 -17.84 -4.20 -8.74
CA ILE A 118 -18.83 -3.15 -9.00
C ILE A 118 -19.25 -3.21 -10.47
N ALA A 119 -19.95 -4.30 -10.82
CA ALA A 119 -20.34 -4.67 -12.17
C ALA A 119 -21.47 -5.71 -12.17
N ASP A 120 -22.27 -5.76 -13.24
CA ASP A 120 -23.42 -6.66 -13.41
C ASP A 120 -23.19 -7.80 -14.42
N ASN A 121 -22.01 -7.84 -15.06
CA ASN A 121 -21.71 -8.71 -16.19
C ASN A 121 -20.52 -9.66 -15.97
N LEU A 122 -19.99 -9.73 -14.75
CA LEU A 122 -18.82 -10.54 -14.39
C LEU A 122 -19.13 -12.05 -14.37
N PRO A 123 -18.10 -12.91 -14.57
CA PRO A 123 -18.30 -14.35 -14.54
C PRO A 123 -18.47 -14.83 -13.09
N PRO A 124 -19.10 -16.00 -12.88
CA PRO A 124 -19.35 -16.52 -11.53
C PRO A 124 -18.03 -16.82 -10.79
N PRO A 125 -18.01 -16.78 -9.44
CA PRO A 125 -16.78 -16.86 -8.67
C PRO A 125 -15.93 -18.12 -8.91
N GLU A 126 -16.54 -19.25 -9.25
CA GLU A 126 -15.86 -20.51 -9.59
C GLU A 126 -15.04 -20.38 -10.88
N ASP A 127 -15.60 -19.68 -11.87
CA ASP A 127 -14.93 -19.35 -13.12
C ASP A 127 -13.79 -18.35 -12.88
N VAL A 128 -13.96 -17.42 -11.93
CA VAL A 128 -12.88 -16.52 -11.49
C VAL A 128 -11.75 -17.28 -10.81
N VAL A 129 -12.04 -18.27 -9.96
CA VAL A 129 -11.01 -19.15 -9.38
C VAL A 129 -10.28 -19.95 -10.46
N ARG A 130 -10.99 -20.43 -11.49
CA ARG A 130 -10.36 -21.08 -12.66
C ARG A 130 -9.45 -20.11 -13.42
N LEU A 131 -9.91 -18.89 -13.68
CA LEU A 131 -9.13 -17.82 -14.32
C LEU A 131 -7.85 -17.50 -13.56
N LEU A 132 -7.93 -17.27 -12.25
CA LEU A 132 -6.79 -16.94 -11.39
C LEU A 132 -5.73 -18.06 -11.41
N LYS A 133 -6.15 -19.32 -11.37
CA LYS A 133 -5.27 -20.49 -11.52
C LYS A 133 -4.59 -20.53 -12.89
N LEU A 134 -5.32 -20.30 -13.98
CA LEU A 134 -4.78 -20.24 -15.35
C LEU A 134 -3.78 -19.08 -15.54
N ALA A 135 -4.08 -17.91 -14.97
CA ALA A 135 -3.22 -16.73 -14.93
C ALA A 135 -2.01 -16.89 -13.97
N ARG A 136 -1.99 -17.94 -13.14
CA ARG A 136 -0.99 -18.22 -12.09
C ARG A 136 -0.90 -17.14 -11.01
N ILE A 137 -2.00 -16.43 -10.75
CA ILE A 137 -2.10 -15.44 -9.67
C ILE A 137 -2.51 -16.17 -8.38
N ARG A 138 -1.77 -15.95 -7.29
CA ARG A 138 -1.98 -16.65 -6.02
C ARG A 138 -2.57 -15.80 -4.90
N ASN A 139 -2.37 -14.49 -4.94
CA ASN A 139 -2.85 -13.56 -3.91
C ASN A 139 -3.98 -12.72 -4.51
N VAL A 140 -5.12 -12.67 -3.82
CA VAL A 140 -6.32 -11.97 -4.27
C VAL A 140 -6.81 -11.09 -3.12
N LYS A 141 -7.18 -9.84 -3.39
CA LYS A 141 -7.90 -8.95 -2.47
C LYS A 141 -9.32 -8.74 -3.01
N ILE A 142 -10.34 -8.87 -2.16
CA ILE A 142 -11.72 -8.47 -2.43
C ILE A 142 -12.11 -7.34 -1.47
N TYR A 143 -13.13 -6.56 -1.83
CA TYR A 143 -13.54 -5.34 -1.12
C TYR A 143 -14.72 -5.53 -0.16
N ASP A 144 -15.03 -6.77 0.16
CA ASP A 144 -16.11 -7.21 1.04
C ASP A 144 -15.76 -8.60 1.63
N ALA A 145 -16.78 -9.35 2.05
CA ALA A 145 -16.69 -10.79 2.30
C ALA A 145 -17.85 -11.59 1.67
N ASP A 146 -18.13 -11.39 0.38
CA ASP A 146 -19.21 -12.11 -0.35
C ASP A 146 -19.11 -13.63 -0.19
N HIS A 147 -20.16 -14.24 0.38
CA HIS A 147 -20.20 -15.67 0.73
C HIS A 147 -20.03 -16.60 -0.47
N LYS A 148 -20.53 -16.26 -1.66
CA LYS A 148 -20.36 -17.07 -2.88
C LYS A 148 -18.90 -17.10 -3.31
N VAL A 149 -18.20 -15.98 -3.15
CA VAL A 149 -16.76 -15.89 -3.43
C VAL A 149 -15.96 -16.65 -2.37
N LEU A 150 -16.32 -16.54 -1.09
CA LEU A 150 -15.68 -17.34 -0.03
C LEU A 150 -15.87 -18.85 -0.23
N ASP A 151 -17.07 -19.28 -0.66
CA ASP A 151 -17.36 -20.68 -1.01
C ASP A 151 -16.58 -21.15 -2.25
N ALA A 152 -16.54 -20.38 -3.34
CA ALA A 152 -15.80 -20.73 -4.54
C ALA A 152 -14.28 -20.81 -4.32
N PHE A 153 -13.74 -20.02 -3.39
CA PHE A 153 -12.33 -20.09 -3.01
C PHE A 153 -12.01 -21.26 -2.06
N ARG A 154 -13.01 -22.02 -1.57
CA ARG A 154 -12.80 -23.20 -0.71
C ARG A 154 -11.98 -24.27 -1.43
N GLY A 155 -10.91 -24.74 -0.79
CA GLY A 155 -9.99 -25.73 -1.38
C GLY A 155 -9.22 -25.24 -2.62
N SER A 156 -9.35 -23.95 -2.99
CA SER A 156 -8.74 -23.43 -4.22
C SER A 156 -7.20 -23.40 -4.17
N GLY A 157 -6.63 -23.26 -2.96
CA GLY A 157 -5.21 -23.03 -2.73
C GLY A 157 -4.76 -21.57 -2.97
N LEU A 158 -5.68 -20.68 -3.33
CA LEU A 158 -5.42 -19.25 -3.50
C LEU A 158 -5.49 -18.53 -2.14
N ASN A 159 -4.56 -17.62 -1.89
CA ASN A 159 -4.58 -16.73 -0.73
C ASN A 159 -5.58 -15.60 -0.99
N LEU A 160 -6.52 -15.40 -0.06
CA LEU A 160 -7.56 -14.36 -0.13
C LEU A 160 -7.42 -13.36 1.03
N VAL A 161 -7.41 -12.08 0.69
CA VAL A 161 -7.64 -10.96 1.60
C VAL A 161 -9.08 -10.50 1.41
N VAL A 162 -9.82 -10.40 2.51
CA VAL A 162 -11.20 -9.89 2.55
C VAL A 162 -11.20 -8.49 3.15
N ALA A 163 -12.25 -7.70 2.92
CA ALA A 163 -12.36 -6.37 3.52
C ALA A 163 -13.62 -6.25 4.38
N ILE A 164 -13.49 -5.44 5.44
CA ILE A 164 -14.61 -4.85 6.15
C ILE A 164 -14.87 -3.50 5.47
N PRO A 165 -16.00 -3.32 4.78
CA PRO A 165 -16.33 -2.07 4.09
C PRO A 165 -16.44 -0.85 5.02
N ASN A 166 -16.28 0.35 4.47
CA ASN A 166 -16.21 1.60 5.23
C ASN A 166 -17.48 1.87 6.06
N GLU A 167 -18.65 1.45 5.58
CA GLU A 167 -19.94 1.62 6.26
C GLU A 167 -20.03 0.90 7.62
N PHE A 168 -19.24 -0.16 7.85
CA PHE A 168 -19.24 -0.89 9.12
C PHE A 168 -18.39 -0.22 10.22
N LEU A 169 -17.52 0.75 9.87
CA LEU A 169 -16.50 1.26 10.79
C LEU A 169 -17.09 1.94 12.02
N LYS A 170 -18.13 2.77 11.84
CA LYS A 170 -18.79 3.49 12.95
C LYS A 170 -19.42 2.53 13.95
N ASP A 171 -20.13 1.51 13.46
CA ASP A 171 -20.77 0.46 14.28
C ASP A 171 -19.74 -0.43 14.99
N MET A 172 -18.68 -0.86 14.29
CA MET A 172 -17.62 -1.69 14.87
C MET A 172 -16.76 -0.95 15.88
N ALA A 173 -16.53 0.36 15.71
CA ALA A 173 -15.84 1.19 16.68
C ALA A 173 -16.67 1.38 17.96
N ALA A 174 -17.98 1.62 17.80
CA ALA A 174 -18.90 1.84 18.91
C ALA A 174 -19.25 0.55 19.69
N ASN A 175 -19.25 -0.61 19.03
CA ASN A 175 -19.60 -1.89 19.65
C ASN A 175 -18.68 -3.04 19.21
N PRO A 176 -17.78 -3.53 20.09
CA PRO A 176 -16.92 -4.68 19.82
C PRO A 176 -17.66 -5.97 19.43
N SER A 177 -18.93 -6.15 19.83
CA SER A 177 -19.72 -7.33 19.41
C SER A 177 -19.86 -7.37 17.88
N LYS A 178 -19.99 -6.23 17.21
CA LYS A 178 -20.14 -6.16 15.75
C LYS A 178 -18.92 -6.70 15.01
N ALA A 179 -17.73 -6.49 15.55
CA ALA A 179 -16.50 -7.07 15.01
C ALA A 179 -16.46 -8.60 15.20
N MET A 180 -16.90 -9.10 16.36
CA MET A 180 -17.02 -10.53 16.64
C MET A 180 -18.07 -11.20 15.76
N ASP A 181 -19.27 -10.61 15.65
CA ASP A 181 -20.37 -11.07 14.81
C ASP A 181 -19.91 -11.21 13.34
N TRP A 182 -19.21 -10.18 12.83
CA TRP A 182 -18.69 -10.19 11.46
C TRP A 182 -17.64 -11.29 11.24
N LEU A 183 -16.74 -11.57 12.19
CA LEU A 183 -15.79 -12.69 12.07
C LEU A 183 -16.48 -14.06 12.16
N ASN A 184 -17.52 -14.18 12.99
CA ASN A 184 -18.30 -15.40 13.15
C ASN A 184 -19.11 -15.75 11.89
N GLU A 185 -19.58 -14.74 11.17
CA GLU A 185 -20.31 -14.90 9.91
C GLU A 185 -19.36 -15.09 8.71
N ASN A 186 -18.31 -14.26 8.60
CA ASN A 186 -17.56 -14.10 7.36
C ASN A 186 -16.18 -14.77 7.36
N VAL A 187 -15.67 -15.23 8.51
CA VAL A 187 -14.32 -15.82 8.62
C VAL A 187 -14.35 -17.23 9.20
N GLN A 188 -14.99 -17.45 10.35
CA GLN A 188 -15.04 -18.77 11.01
C GLN A 188 -15.62 -19.90 10.13
N PRO A 189 -16.70 -19.74 9.35
CA PRO A 189 -17.28 -20.83 8.56
C PRO A 189 -16.42 -21.23 7.36
N TYR A 190 -15.49 -20.38 6.97
CA TYR A 190 -14.68 -20.52 5.77
C TYR A 190 -13.24 -20.91 6.09
N TYR A 191 -12.64 -20.36 7.13
CA TYR A 191 -11.27 -20.66 7.55
C TYR A 191 -11.15 -22.06 8.19
N PRO A 192 -10.11 -22.88 7.90
CA PRO A 192 -9.01 -22.65 6.95
C PRO A 192 -9.29 -23.18 5.53
N SER A 193 -10.49 -23.71 5.28
CA SER A 193 -10.85 -24.37 4.01
C SER A 193 -10.76 -23.41 2.81
N THR A 194 -11.20 -22.18 3.02
CA THR A 194 -10.84 -21.00 2.24
C THR A 194 -9.66 -20.33 2.92
N ARG A 195 -8.58 -20.09 2.18
CA ARG A 195 -7.34 -19.50 2.73
C ARG A 195 -7.49 -17.98 2.87
N ILE A 196 -8.34 -17.56 3.80
CA ILE A 196 -8.36 -16.17 4.28
C ILE A 196 -7.03 -15.96 5.01
N VAL A 197 -6.22 -15.03 4.50
CA VAL A 197 -4.87 -14.74 5.01
C VAL A 197 -4.68 -13.31 5.47
N GLY A 198 -5.65 -12.44 5.19
CA GLY A 198 -5.69 -11.08 5.71
C GLY A 198 -7.09 -10.49 5.70
N ILE A 199 -7.28 -9.45 6.52
CA ILE A 199 -8.47 -8.63 6.60
C ILE A 199 -8.03 -7.16 6.50
N THR A 200 -8.65 -6.39 5.61
CA THR A 200 -8.50 -4.94 5.55
C THR A 200 -9.68 -4.25 6.23
N VAL A 201 -9.42 -3.38 7.21
CA VAL A 201 -10.45 -2.59 7.90
C VAL A 201 -10.61 -1.26 7.18
N GLY A 202 -11.67 -1.13 6.38
CA GLY A 202 -11.88 -0.02 5.46
C GLY A 202 -10.90 0.03 4.28
N ASN A 203 -11.05 1.05 3.44
CA ASN A 203 -10.17 1.37 2.31
C ASN A 203 -10.13 2.91 2.13
N GLU A 204 -8.93 3.48 2.11
CA GLU A 204 -8.64 4.93 1.90
C GLU A 204 -9.32 5.92 2.87
N VAL A 205 -9.80 5.44 4.02
CA VAL A 205 -10.64 6.18 4.97
C VAL A 205 -10.10 7.57 5.32
N LEU A 206 -8.81 7.67 5.65
CA LEU A 206 -8.16 8.93 6.04
C LEU A 206 -7.90 9.90 4.87
N GLY A 207 -8.02 9.42 3.61
CA GLY A 207 -7.98 10.26 2.41
C GLY A 207 -9.36 10.68 1.89
N GLY A 208 -10.45 10.02 2.36
CA GLY A 208 -11.80 10.17 1.81
C GLY A 208 -12.62 11.36 2.34
N GLY A 209 -12.17 12.05 3.38
CA GLY A 209 -12.79 13.29 3.89
C GLY A 209 -14.00 13.16 4.82
N ASP A 210 -14.52 11.95 5.10
CA ASP A 210 -15.52 11.74 6.17
C ASP A 210 -14.81 11.69 7.54
N ALA A 211 -14.88 12.80 8.28
CA ALA A 211 -14.29 12.93 9.61
C ALA A 211 -14.77 11.83 10.59
N GLY A 212 -16.05 11.46 10.54
CA GLY A 212 -16.60 10.43 11.42
C GLY A 212 -16.13 9.01 11.07
N LEU A 213 -15.74 8.75 9.82
CA LEU A 213 -15.08 7.49 9.47
C LEU A 213 -13.61 7.50 9.90
N ALA A 214 -12.93 8.64 9.82
CA ALA A 214 -11.57 8.81 10.33
C ALA A 214 -11.49 8.60 11.85
N GLU A 215 -12.42 9.19 12.60
CA GLU A 215 -12.58 8.99 14.06
C GLU A 215 -12.85 7.52 14.42
N ALA A 216 -13.71 6.83 13.66
CA ALA A 216 -14.06 5.45 13.93
C ALA A 216 -12.94 4.44 13.60
N LEU A 217 -12.04 4.75 12.66
CA LEU A 217 -11.09 3.78 12.11
C LEU A 217 -10.22 3.09 13.17
N VAL A 218 -9.66 3.86 14.12
CA VAL A 218 -8.78 3.32 15.17
C VAL A 218 -9.54 2.30 16.03
N GLY A 219 -10.75 2.66 16.49
CA GLY A 219 -11.59 1.79 17.31
C GLY A 219 -12.01 0.51 16.57
N ALA A 220 -12.40 0.64 15.29
CA ALA A 220 -12.76 -0.50 14.47
C ALA A 220 -11.58 -1.47 14.27
N VAL A 221 -10.37 -0.96 13.97
CA VAL A 221 -9.15 -1.79 13.83
C VAL A 221 -8.85 -2.56 15.13
N VAL A 222 -8.89 -1.88 16.28
CA VAL A 222 -8.63 -2.51 17.59
C VAL A 222 -9.68 -3.59 17.89
N ASN A 223 -10.97 -3.30 17.72
CA ASN A 223 -12.05 -4.24 18.02
C ASN A 223 -12.02 -5.48 17.12
N VAL A 224 -11.69 -5.34 15.82
CA VAL A 224 -11.51 -6.48 14.90
C VAL A 224 -10.29 -7.32 15.28
N HIS A 225 -9.20 -6.70 15.72
CA HIS A 225 -8.03 -7.43 16.20
C HIS A 225 -8.29 -8.21 17.48
N ASP A 226 -8.96 -7.61 18.47
CA ASP A 226 -9.25 -8.30 19.72
C ASP A 226 -10.26 -9.44 19.51
N ALA A 227 -11.21 -9.30 18.58
CA ALA A 227 -12.04 -10.41 18.13
C ALA A 227 -11.21 -11.52 17.43
N LEU A 228 -10.25 -11.19 16.56
CA LEU A 228 -9.30 -12.17 15.99
C LEU A 228 -8.48 -12.89 17.07
N ARG A 229 -8.06 -12.19 18.14
CA ARG A 229 -7.34 -12.78 19.28
C ARG A 229 -8.21 -13.75 20.08
N MET A 230 -9.46 -13.37 20.36
CA MET A 230 -10.43 -14.26 21.02
C MET A 230 -10.63 -15.56 20.23
N LEU A 231 -10.65 -15.47 18.89
CA LEU A 231 -10.74 -16.62 17.99
C LEU A 231 -9.40 -17.34 17.72
N ARG A 232 -8.28 -16.86 18.28
CA ARG A 232 -6.91 -17.38 18.05
C ARG A 232 -6.51 -17.40 16.57
N LEU A 233 -6.94 -16.37 15.83
CA LEU A 233 -6.65 -16.11 14.42
C LEU A 233 -5.68 -14.93 14.20
N ASP A 234 -5.40 -14.15 15.24
CA ASP A 234 -4.46 -13.01 15.25
C ASP A 234 -3.06 -13.32 14.72
N ARG A 235 -2.58 -14.55 14.91
CA ARG A 235 -1.29 -15.03 14.38
C ARG A 235 -1.37 -15.76 13.04
N LYS A 236 -2.55 -15.76 12.41
CA LYS A 236 -2.85 -16.54 11.19
C LYS A 236 -3.41 -15.69 10.05
N ILE A 237 -4.04 -14.57 10.38
CA ILE A 237 -4.70 -13.65 9.46
C ILE A 237 -4.13 -12.25 9.72
N GLU A 238 -3.51 -11.64 8.70
CA GLU A 238 -2.92 -10.29 8.79
C GLU A 238 -4.02 -9.23 8.82
N LEU A 239 -4.09 -8.42 9.88
CA LEU A 239 -4.99 -7.27 9.95
C LEU A 239 -4.27 -6.00 9.47
N SER A 240 -4.91 -5.21 8.60
CA SER A 240 -4.35 -3.95 8.07
C SER A 240 -5.45 -2.94 7.72
N THR A 241 -5.06 -1.73 7.31
CA THR A 241 -5.95 -0.76 6.65
C THR A 241 -5.20 -0.10 5.48
N PRO A 242 -5.71 -0.14 4.23
CA PRO A 242 -5.11 0.54 3.09
C PRO A 242 -5.35 2.05 3.10
N HIS A 243 -4.30 2.82 2.82
CA HIS A 243 -4.32 4.27 2.69
C HIS A 243 -4.08 4.72 1.25
N SER A 244 -4.74 5.79 0.77
CA SER A 244 -4.29 6.51 -0.42
C SER A 244 -3.11 7.42 -0.09
N GLU A 245 -2.37 7.87 -1.10
CA GLU A 245 -1.29 8.85 -0.92
C GLU A 245 -1.77 10.22 -0.39
N ALA A 246 -3.08 10.46 -0.34
CA ALA A 246 -3.68 11.65 0.27
C ALA A 246 -3.45 11.79 1.79
N VAL A 247 -2.88 10.75 2.44
CA VAL A 247 -2.39 10.82 3.83
C VAL A 247 -1.05 11.56 3.97
N PHE A 248 -0.33 11.79 2.87
CA PHE A 248 0.94 12.51 2.85
C PHE A 248 0.73 14.01 2.61
N ALA A 249 1.53 14.86 3.28
CA ALA A 249 1.52 16.31 3.06
C ALA A 249 2.25 16.69 1.76
N ASN A 250 3.25 15.89 1.40
CA ASN A 250 4.09 16.01 0.22
C ASN A 250 4.72 14.64 -0.05
N SER A 251 5.03 14.33 -1.30
CA SER A 251 5.68 13.06 -1.70
C SER A 251 6.90 13.26 -2.62
N TYR A 252 7.23 14.51 -2.98
CA TYR A 252 8.36 14.86 -3.83
C TYR A 252 9.27 15.90 -3.15
N PRO A 253 10.61 15.72 -3.19
CA PRO A 253 11.29 14.45 -3.50
C PRO A 253 10.98 13.39 -2.43
N PRO A 254 11.18 12.07 -2.69
CA PRO A 254 10.74 11.01 -1.78
C PRO A 254 11.22 11.18 -0.33
N SER A 255 12.46 11.62 -0.11
CA SER A 255 13.04 11.80 1.23
C SER A 255 12.52 12.98 2.04
N ALA A 256 11.68 13.82 1.43
CA ALA A 256 10.95 14.89 2.09
C ALA A 256 9.56 14.45 2.56
N CYS A 257 9.07 13.28 2.13
CA CYS A 257 7.70 12.84 2.38
C CYS A 257 7.41 12.71 3.89
N VAL A 258 6.31 13.32 4.33
CA VAL A 258 5.75 13.17 5.67
C VAL A 258 4.24 12.99 5.60
N PHE A 259 3.66 12.37 6.63
CA PHE A 259 2.21 12.36 6.82
C PHE A 259 1.67 13.78 7.08
N ARG A 260 0.40 14.01 6.76
CA ARG A 260 -0.28 15.26 7.11
C ARG A 260 -0.51 15.38 8.61
N ASP A 261 -0.14 16.51 9.18
CA ASP A 261 -0.30 16.79 10.62
C ASP A 261 -1.75 16.65 11.09
N ASP A 262 -2.74 17.06 10.29
CA ASP A 262 -4.17 16.96 10.64
C ASP A 262 -4.68 15.51 10.72
N LEU A 263 -4.00 14.56 10.06
CA LEU A 263 -4.32 13.13 10.11
C LEU A 263 -3.49 12.38 11.17
N MET A 264 -2.45 13.00 11.76
CA MET A 264 -1.56 12.32 12.71
C MET A 264 -2.24 11.89 14.01
N VAL A 265 -3.39 12.51 14.36
CA VAL A 265 -4.24 12.07 15.48
C VAL A 265 -4.81 10.65 15.26
N TYR A 266 -5.03 10.24 14.00
CA TYR A 266 -5.51 8.89 13.64
C TYR A 266 -4.36 7.98 13.20
N LEU A 267 -3.40 8.51 12.43
CA LEU A 267 -2.27 7.74 11.92
C LEU A 267 -1.32 7.28 13.04
N ARG A 268 -0.98 8.13 14.02
CA ARG A 268 -0.04 7.73 15.08
C ARG A 268 -0.54 6.51 15.86
N PRO A 269 -1.80 6.46 16.37
CA PRO A 269 -2.36 5.25 16.98
C PRO A 269 -2.38 4.01 16.08
N LEU A 270 -2.68 4.16 14.78
CA LEU A 270 -2.66 3.05 13.82
C LEU A 270 -1.24 2.51 13.60
N LEU A 271 -0.26 3.39 13.43
CA LEU A 271 1.14 3.00 13.25
C LEU A 271 1.71 2.35 14.53
N ASP A 272 1.37 2.90 15.70
CA ASP A 272 1.67 2.30 17.01
C ASP A 272 1.11 0.89 17.13
N PHE A 273 -0.14 0.69 16.69
CA PHE A 273 -0.83 -0.59 16.71
C PHE A 273 -0.20 -1.59 15.72
N PHE A 274 -0.03 -1.22 14.45
CA PHE A 274 0.52 -2.10 13.41
C PHE A 274 2.01 -2.43 13.66
N SER A 275 2.77 -1.51 14.27
CA SER A 275 4.15 -1.80 14.69
C SER A 275 4.22 -2.84 15.82
N LYS A 276 3.18 -2.97 16.66
CA LYS A 276 3.11 -3.96 17.75
C LYS A 276 2.57 -5.31 17.27
N THR A 277 1.71 -5.32 16.24
CA THR A 277 1.19 -6.55 15.63
C THR A 277 2.06 -7.09 14.49
N GLY A 278 3.05 -6.31 14.02
CA GLY A 278 3.95 -6.67 12.93
C GLY A 278 3.33 -6.53 11.54
N ALA A 279 2.22 -5.79 11.42
CA ALA A 279 1.53 -5.59 10.15
C ALA A 279 2.24 -4.54 9.26
N PRO A 280 2.20 -4.69 7.92
CA PRO A 280 2.69 -3.68 7.00
C PRO A 280 1.80 -2.44 6.95
N PHE A 281 2.42 -1.30 6.60
CA PHE A 281 1.70 -0.15 6.07
C PHE A 281 1.28 -0.44 4.62
N TYR A 282 -0.02 -0.40 4.34
CA TYR A 282 -0.54 -0.58 2.99
C TYR A 282 -0.87 0.76 2.35
N VAL A 283 -0.31 1.01 1.17
CA VAL A 283 -0.56 2.21 0.36
C VAL A 283 -1.15 1.85 -1.01
N ASN A 284 -2.09 2.66 -1.49
CA ASN A 284 -2.62 2.62 -2.85
C ASN A 284 -1.78 3.58 -3.69
N ALA A 285 -0.82 3.04 -4.43
CA ALA A 285 0.23 3.80 -5.12
C ALA A 285 -0.02 3.79 -6.63
N TYR A 286 -0.47 4.93 -7.18
CA TYR A 286 -0.88 5.04 -8.58
C TYR A 286 -0.04 6.08 -9.34
N PRO A 287 1.04 5.67 -10.04
CA PRO A 287 1.76 6.53 -10.98
C PRO A 287 0.86 7.11 -12.07
N PHE A 288 -0.20 6.39 -12.45
CA PHE A 288 -1.21 6.86 -13.38
C PHE A 288 -1.93 8.11 -12.87
N LEU A 289 -2.43 8.11 -11.63
CA LEU A 289 -3.16 9.25 -11.07
C LEU A 289 -2.26 10.47 -10.86
N ALA A 290 -1.01 10.24 -10.43
CA ALA A 290 -0.01 11.30 -10.35
C ALA A 290 0.22 11.94 -11.74
N TYR A 291 0.55 11.15 -12.76
CA TYR A 291 0.73 11.63 -14.14
C TYR A 291 -0.53 12.33 -14.69
N MET A 292 -1.72 11.77 -14.45
CA MET A 292 -2.98 12.37 -14.89
C MET A 292 -3.23 13.75 -14.25
N SER A 293 -2.77 13.96 -13.01
CA SER A 293 -2.92 15.23 -12.29
C SER A 293 -1.93 16.32 -12.73
N ASP A 294 -0.73 15.95 -13.18
CA ASP A 294 0.26 16.89 -13.72
C ASP A 294 1.05 16.30 -14.92
N PRO A 295 0.39 16.15 -16.08
CA PRO A 295 1.03 15.64 -17.30
C PRO A 295 1.99 16.65 -17.93
N SER A 296 2.03 17.89 -17.42
CA SER A 296 2.94 18.96 -17.87
C SER A 296 4.35 18.85 -17.31
N HIS A 297 4.50 18.35 -16.07
CA HIS A 297 5.80 18.27 -15.40
C HIS A 297 6.27 16.83 -15.13
N ILE A 298 5.36 15.85 -15.15
CA ILE A 298 5.72 14.43 -14.97
C ILE A 298 6.01 13.79 -16.33
N ASP A 299 7.23 13.28 -16.54
CA ASP A 299 7.53 12.46 -17.71
C ASP A 299 6.73 11.15 -17.67
N ILE A 300 5.90 10.91 -18.70
CA ILE A 300 5.14 9.67 -18.82
C ILE A 300 6.03 8.42 -18.86
N ASN A 301 7.27 8.54 -19.34
CA ASN A 301 8.21 7.42 -19.38
C ASN A 301 8.66 7.00 -17.96
N TYR A 302 8.83 7.97 -17.06
CA TYR A 302 9.11 7.76 -15.64
C TYR A 302 7.93 7.08 -14.92
N ALA A 303 6.69 7.48 -15.25
CA ALA A 303 5.48 6.82 -14.74
C ALA A 303 5.26 5.40 -15.31
N LEU A 304 5.79 5.11 -16.52
CA LEU A 304 5.62 3.85 -17.24
C LEU A 304 6.80 2.87 -17.15
N PHE A 305 7.81 3.13 -16.31
CA PHE A 305 9.07 2.34 -16.24
C PHE A 305 9.80 2.20 -17.60
N LYS A 306 9.70 3.21 -18.47
CA LYS A 306 10.43 3.27 -19.75
C LYS A 306 11.75 4.02 -19.55
N PRO A 307 12.75 3.88 -20.43
CA PRO A 307 13.96 4.69 -20.37
C PRO A 307 13.65 6.19 -20.30
N ASN A 308 14.19 6.85 -19.28
CA ASN A 308 14.03 8.27 -18.96
C ASN A 308 15.21 8.73 -18.08
N SER A 309 15.32 10.02 -17.79
CA SER A 309 16.42 10.55 -16.96
C SER A 309 16.32 10.18 -15.47
N GLY A 310 15.13 9.75 -15.02
CA GLY A 310 14.78 9.56 -13.62
C GLY A 310 14.72 10.86 -12.84
N ILE A 311 14.60 10.73 -11.52
CA ILE A 311 14.82 11.82 -10.56
C ILE A 311 15.98 11.45 -9.63
N VAL A 312 16.77 12.44 -9.21
CA VAL A 312 17.74 12.29 -8.12
C VAL A 312 17.15 12.99 -6.89
N ASP A 313 16.99 12.26 -5.81
CA ASP A 313 16.60 12.82 -4.53
C ASP A 313 17.77 13.65 -3.95
N PRO A 314 17.60 14.97 -3.71
CA PRO A 314 18.71 15.87 -3.40
C PRO A 314 19.27 15.72 -1.98
N LYS A 315 18.57 15.03 -1.08
CA LYS A 315 18.97 14.83 0.33
C LYS A 315 19.68 13.51 0.53
N THR A 316 19.29 12.48 -0.23
CA THR A 316 19.81 11.11 -0.10
C THR A 316 20.72 10.70 -1.26
N ASN A 317 20.72 11.47 -2.36
CA ASN A 317 21.40 11.17 -3.62
C ASN A 317 20.97 9.84 -4.25
N LEU A 318 19.78 9.34 -3.89
CA LEU A 318 19.18 8.17 -4.51
C LEU A 318 18.59 8.53 -5.87
N HIS A 319 18.89 7.72 -6.89
CA HIS A 319 18.29 7.83 -8.21
C HIS A 319 17.08 6.90 -8.32
N TYR A 320 16.00 7.44 -8.86
CA TYR A 320 14.75 6.73 -9.15
C TYR A 320 14.52 6.78 -10.65
N ASP A 321 14.59 5.62 -11.32
CA ASP A 321 14.28 5.51 -12.75
C ASP A 321 12.78 5.31 -13.04
N ASN A 322 11.96 5.13 -12.01
CA ASN A 322 10.52 4.95 -12.12
C ASN A 322 9.75 5.53 -10.92
N MET A 323 8.52 5.98 -11.18
CA MET A 323 7.67 6.62 -10.17
C MET A 323 7.15 5.66 -9.08
N PHE A 324 6.93 4.38 -9.42
CA PHE A 324 6.39 3.40 -8.47
C PHE A 324 7.33 3.24 -7.26
N GLU A 325 8.63 3.05 -7.48
CA GLU A 325 9.60 2.94 -6.39
C GLU A 325 9.73 4.24 -5.59
N ALA A 326 9.61 5.40 -6.24
CA ALA A 326 9.62 6.69 -5.56
C ALA A 326 8.39 6.86 -4.65
N GLN A 327 7.21 6.36 -5.04
CA GLN A 327 6.00 6.35 -4.21
C GLN A 327 6.13 5.39 -3.01
N LEU A 328 6.69 4.19 -3.22
CA LEU A 328 7.00 3.28 -2.10
C LEU A 328 8.00 3.89 -1.11
N ASP A 329 9.04 4.56 -1.62
CA ASP A 329 10.05 5.17 -0.77
C ASP A 329 9.55 6.42 -0.08
N ALA A 330 8.70 7.23 -0.72
CA ALA A 330 7.99 8.32 -0.05
C ALA A 330 7.19 7.79 1.16
N ALA A 331 6.51 6.66 1.04
CA ALA A 331 5.85 6.01 2.18
C ALA A 331 6.85 5.53 3.25
N TYR A 332 7.99 4.95 2.88
CA TYR A 332 9.05 4.58 3.84
C TYR A 332 9.66 5.78 4.57
N PHE A 333 9.86 6.91 3.88
CA PHE A 333 10.37 8.15 4.49
C PHE A 333 9.35 8.80 5.43
N ALA A 334 8.06 8.80 5.08
CA ALA A 334 7.00 9.27 5.98
C ALA A 334 6.90 8.40 7.25
N LEU A 335 7.01 7.08 7.12
CA LEU A 335 7.08 6.16 8.26
C LEU A 335 8.31 6.43 9.13
N GLU A 336 9.48 6.63 8.53
CA GLU A 336 10.71 6.96 9.26
C GLU A 336 10.60 8.29 10.01
N ALA A 337 10.10 9.34 9.36
CA ALA A 337 9.85 10.64 9.98
C ALA A 337 8.82 10.56 11.13
N ALA A 338 7.85 9.65 11.05
CA ALA A 338 6.88 9.39 12.12
C ALA A 338 7.42 8.52 13.28
N GLY A 339 8.61 7.91 13.13
CA GLY A 339 9.26 7.07 14.14
C GLY A 339 9.19 5.56 13.89
N TYR A 340 8.78 5.11 12.69
CA TYR A 340 8.54 3.71 12.33
C TYR A 340 9.44 3.17 11.20
N PRO A 341 10.78 3.38 11.22
CA PRO A 341 11.68 3.04 10.11
C PRO A 341 11.70 1.55 9.73
N GLY A 342 11.30 0.68 10.66
CA GLY A 342 11.28 -0.78 10.50
C GLY A 342 10.00 -1.35 9.87
N MET A 343 8.92 -0.57 9.73
CA MET A 343 7.64 -1.05 9.19
C MET A 343 7.76 -1.39 7.70
N GLU A 344 7.16 -2.51 7.26
CA GLU A 344 7.12 -2.88 5.83
C GLU A 344 6.08 -2.01 5.09
N VAL A 345 6.41 -1.49 3.90
CA VAL A 345 5.42 -0.91 2.99
C VAL A 345 5.01 -1.97 1.96
N ARG A 346 3.71 -2.13 1.75
CA ARG A 346 3.14 -2.94 0.66
C ARG A 346 2.13 -2.12 -0.13
N VAL A 347 1.98 -2.46 -1.41
CA VAL A 347 1.00 -1.79 -2.27
C VAL A 347 -0.31 -2.57 -2.26
N ALA A 348 -1.36 -1.96 -1.71
CA ALA A 348 -2.71 -2.53 -1.69
C ALA A 348 -3.43 -2.37 -3.03
N GLU A 349 -3.10 -1.33 -3.80
CA GLU A 349 -3.63 -1.10 -5.14
C GLU A 349 -2.64 -0.34 -6.00
N THR A 350 -2.54 -0.72 -7.28
CA THR A 350 -1.82 0.03 -8.31
C THR A 350 -2.23 -0.45 -9.69
N GLY A 351 -2.35 0.46 -10.65
CA GLY A 351 -2.86 0.13 -11.99
C GLY A 351 -2.77 1.30 -12.95
N TRP A 352 -3.24 1.07 -14.18
CA TRP A 352 -3.30 2.08 -15.24
C TRP A 352 -4.47 1.79 -16.17
N ALA A 353 -5.33 2.78 -16.38
CA ALA A 353 -6.56 2.61 -17.14
C ALA A 353 -6.35 2.53 -18.66
N SER A 354 -7.03 1.57 -19.29
CA SER A 354 -6.93 1.26 -20.73
C SER A 354 -7.77 2.17 -21.64
N ALA A 355 -8.66 2.98 -21.06
CA ALA A 355 -9.46 4.00 -21.74
C ALA A 355 -9.92 5.07 -20.72
N GLY A 356 -10.30 6.24 -21.22
CA GLY A 356 -10.76 7.40 -20.47
C GLY A 356 -11.25 8.48 -21.44
N ASP A 357 -11.85 9.54 -20.90
CA ASP A 357 -12.27 10.72 -21.66
C ASP A 357 -11.07 11.60 -22.00
N ALA A 358 -11.24 12.57 -22.91
CA ALA A 358 -10.15 13.43 -23.41
C ALA A 358 -9.43 14.26 -22.33
N THR A 359 -10.02 14.41 -21.14
CA THR A 359 -9.44 15.10 -19.97
C THR A 359 -8.58 14.19 -19.08
N GLU A 360 -8.64 12.87 -19.25
CA GLU A 360 -7.93 11.91 -18.40
C GLU A 360 -6.57 11.55 -19.02
N ALA A 361 -5.63 12.49 -18.89
CA ALA A 361 -4.32 12.41 -19.51
C ALA A 361 -3.59 11.10 -19.20
N GLY A 362 -3.09 10.44 -20.25
CA GLY A 362 -2.35 9.17 -20.16
C GLY A 362 -3.22 7.92 -20.15
N ALA A 363 -4.55 8.02 -19.98
CA ALA A 363 -5.45 6.88 -20.13
C ALA A 363 -5.37 6.32 -21.57
N GLY A 364 -5.28 4.99 -21.71
CA GLY A 364 -5.20 4.36 -23.02
C GLY A 364 -4.48 3.01 -23.04
N MET A 365 -4.89 2.14 -23.96
CA MET A 365 -4.46 0.73 -24.02
C MET A 365 -2.93 0.56 -24.11
N VAL A 366 -2.23 1.41 -24.86
CA VAL A 366 -0.76 1.34 -25.02
C VAL A 366 -0.05 1.58 -23.68
N ASN A 367 -0.51 2.59 -22.91
CA ASN A 367 0.07 2.93 -21.61
C ASN A 367 -0.32 1.89 -20.57
N ALA A 368 -1.58 1.43 -20.56
CA ALA A 368 -2.06 0.39 -19.66
C ALA A 368 -1.31 -0.95 -19.85
N VAL A 369 -1.05 -1.36 -21.10
CA VAL A 369 -0.24 -2.54 -21.41
C VAL A 369 1.21 -2.34 -20.96
N THR A 370 1.80 -1.17 -21.24
CA THR A 370 3.17 -0.84 -20.85
C THR A 370 3.34 -0.90 -19.33
N TYR A 371 2.51 -0.17 -18.59
CA TYR A 371 2.55 -0.07 -17.14
C TYR A 371 2.44 -1.45 -16.47
N ASN A 372 1.35 -2.17 -16.74
CA ASN A 372 1.08 -3.45 -16.08
C ASN A 372 2.12 -4.53 -16.47
N ARG A 373 2.68 -4.50 -17.69
CA ARG A 373 3.75 -5.41 -18.11
C ARG A 373 5.07 -5.09 -17.42
N ASN A 374 5.44 -3.81 -17.33
CA ASN A 374 6.69 -3.40 -16.71
C ASN A 374 6.65 -3.55 -15.19
N LEU A 375 5.54 -3.20 -14.53
CA LEU A 375 5.28 -3.50 -13.12
C LEU A 375 5.40 -5.00 -12.85
N ARG A 376 4.76 -5.85 -13.66
CA ARG A 376 4.87 -7.31 -13.54
C ARG A 376 6.32 -7.79 -13.67
N LYS A 377 7.09 -7.28 -14.63
CA LYS A 377 8.53 -7.57 -14.78
C LYS A 377 9.29 -7.12 -13.53
N ARG A 378 9.04 -5.90 -13.04
CA ARG A 378 9.72 -5.30 -11.89
C ARG A 378 9.48 -6.07 -10.59
N LEU A 379 8.25 -6.50 -10.34
CA LEU A 379 7.89 -7.35 -9.20
C LEU A 379 8.51 -8.76 -9.33
N PHE A 380 8.66 -9.29 -10.55
CA PHE A 380 9.28 -10.59 -10.78
C PHE A 380 10.79 -10.61 -10.51
N LEU A 381 11.48 -9.47 -10.59
CA LEU A 381 12.89 -9.34 -10.20
C LEU A 381 13.14 -9.56 -8.70
N ARG A 382 12.09 -9.48 -7.86
CA ARG A 382 12.15 -9.63 -6.40
C ARG A 382 13.19 -8.73 -5.70
N LYS A 383 13.43 -7.53 -6.24
CA LYS A 383 14.25 -6.49 -5.59
C LYS A 383 13.36 -5.50 -4.83
N GLY A 384 13.86 -4.94 -3.74
CA GLY A 384 13.29 -3.75 -3.10
C GLY A 384 13.62 -2.46 -3.86
N THR A 385 13.27 -1.32 -3.30
CA THR A 385 13.41 0.04 -3.85
C THR A 385 14.81 0.62 -3.65
N PRO A 386 15.17 1.79 -4.22
CA PRO A 386 16.45 2.45 -3.95
C PRO A 386 16.74 2.69 -2.45
N TYR A 387 15.74 3.09 -1.65
CA TYR A 387 15.92 3.33 -0.22
C TYR A 387 15.79 2.08 0.65
N ARG A 388 15.08 1.05 0.18
CA ARG A 388 14.91 -0.23 0.88
C ARG A 388 15.23 -1.42 -0.05
N PRO A 389 16.48 -1.56 -0.55
CA PRO A 389 16.85 -2.55 -1.57
C PRO A 389 16.59 -3.99 -1.12
N ASP A 390 16.74 -4.26 0.18
CA ASP A 390 16.54 -5.57 0.81
C ASP A 390 15.06 -5.93 1.06
N ARG A 391 14.14 -4.96 0.92
CA ARG A 391 12.69 -5.17 1.16
C ARG A 391 11.96 -5.35 -0.16
N VAL A 392 11.83 -6.61 -0.57
CA VAL A 392 11.15 -7.02 -1.80
C VAL A 392 9.77 -6.35 -1.95
N ALA A 393 9.59 -5.55 -2.99
CA ALA A 393 8.31 -4.90 -3.29
C ALA A 393 7.20 -5.93 -3.59
N LYS A 394 6.01 -5.70 -3.01
CA LYS A 394 4.80 -6.53 -3.18
C LYS A 394 3.64 -5.62 -3.53
N ALA A 395 2.83 -6.01 -4.52
CA ALA A 395 1.67 -5.22 -4.94
C ALA A 395 0.47 -6.10 -5.31
N TYR A 396 -0.73 -5.62 -4.97
CA TYR A 396 -1.97 -6.07 -5.59
C TYR A 396 -2.31 -5.13 -6.77
N ILE A 397 -2.43 -5.70 -7.97
CA ILE A 397 -2.72 -4.94 -9.18
C ILE A 397 -4.22 -4.63 -9.24
N PHE A 398 -4.57 -3.39 -9.55
CA PHE A 398 -5.92 -2.92 -9.79
C PHE A 398 -6.18 -2.87 -11.32
N ALA A 399 -7.06 -3.69 -11.89
CA ALA A 399 -7.88 -4.73 -11.27
C ALA A 399 -8.02 -5.99 -12.16
N LEU A 400 -8.67 -7.03 -11.64
CA LEU A 400 -8.90 -8.27 -12.38
C LEU A 400 -9.81 -8.04 -13.60
N PHE A 401 -10.89 -7.28 -13.44
CA PHE A 401 -11.89 -7.03 -14.48
C PHE A 401 -12.13 -5.54 -14.70
N ASN A 402 -12.68 -5.20 -15.88
CA ASN A 402 -13.32 -3.91 -16.09
C ASN A 402 -14.66 -3.91 -15.34
N GLU A 403 -14.85 -2.93 -14.45
CA GLU A 403 -16.01 -2.84 -13.58
C GLU A 403 -17.00 -1.79 -14.11
N ASN A 404 -17.98 -2.22 -14.91
CA ASN A 404 -18.83 -1.32 -15.70
C ASN A 404 -19.77 -0.41 -14.88
N LEU A 405 -20.01 -0.72 -13.60
CA LEU A 405 -20.84 0.10 -12.71
C LEU A 405 -20.02 1.02 -11.78
N LYS A 406 -18.68 1.04 -11.87
CA LYS A 406 -17.88 1.98 -11.06
C LYS A 406 -18.26 3.44 -11.38
N PRO A 407 -18.65 4.24 -10.37
CA PRO A 407 -18.97 5.65 -10.55
C PRO A 407 -17.70 6.48 -10.79
N GLY A 408 -17.86 7.75 -11.13
CA GLY A 408 -16.74 8.67 -11.33
C GLY A 408 -16.17 8.66 -12.75
N PRO A 409 -14.91 9.11 -12.94
CA PRO A 409 -14.29 9.37 -14.25
C PRO A 409 -14.30 8.20 -15.24
N THR A 410 -14.12 8.48 -16.53
CA THR A 410 -13.80 7.53 -17.63
C THR A 410 -13.15 6.22 -17.18
N THR A 411 -11.95 6.44 -16.64
CA THR A 411 -10.91 5.47 -16.29
C THR A 411 -11.33 4.42 -15.29
N GLU A 412 -12.24 4.75 -14.37
CA GLU A 412 -12.70 3.86 -13.30
C GLU A 412 -13.29 2.54 -13.81
N ARG A 413 -13.85 2.54 -15.03
CA ARG A 413 -14.45 1.36 -15.69
C ARG A 413 -13.45 0.55 -16.52
N HIS A 414 -12.17 0.94 -16.56
CA HIS A 414 -11.21 0.50 -17.58
C HIS A 414 -9.82 0.04 -17.07
N TYR A 415 -9.69 -0.33 -15.79
CA TYR A 415 -8.46 -0.87 -15.19
C TYR A 415 -8.25 -2.39 -15.35
N GLY A 416 -9.22 -3.12 -15.90
CA GLY A 416 -9.25 -4.58 -15.91
C GLY A 416 -8.20 -5.24 -16.79
N LEU A 417 -7.44 -6.17 -16.22
CA LEU A 417 -6.58 -7.07 -17.00
C LEU A 417 -7.39 -8.02 -17.89
N PHE A 418 -8.61 -8.38 -17.47
CA PHE A 418 -9.56 -9.20 -18.22
C PHE A 418 -10.86 -8.46 -18.49
N LYS A 419 -11.57 -8.90 -19.53
CA LYS A 419 -12.95 -8.50 -19.80
C LYS A 419 -13.92 -9.38 -19.00
N PRO A 420 -15.20 -9.00 -18.86
CA PRO A 420 -16.19 -9.80 -18.13
C PRO A 420 -16.42 -11.22 -18.69
N ASP A 421 -16.17 -11.45 -19.98
CA ASP A 421 -16.17 -12.79 -20.61
C ASP A 421 -14.94 -13.67 -20.25
N GLY A 422 -14.02 -13.15 -19.42
CA GLY A 422 -12.78 -13.82 -19.06
C GLY A 422 -11.70 -13.82 -20.17
N SER A 423 -11.92 -13.15 -21.30
CA SER A 423 -10.89 -12.88 -22.29
C SER A 423 -9.93 -11.78 -21.80
N VAL A 424 -8.73 -11.73 -22.38
CA VAL A 424 -7.71 -10.73 -22.00
C VAL A 424 -8.10 -9.34 -22.49
N SER A 425 -8.11 -8.36 -21.59
CA SER A 425 -8.27 -6.93 -21.88
C SER A 425 -6.90 -6.29 -22.09
N ILE A 426 -6.06 -6.28 -21.05
CA ILE A 426 -4.70 -5.69 -21.08
C ILE A 426 -3.68 -6.83 -21.23
N ASN A 427 -3.14 -7.01 -22.44
CA ASN A 427 -2.26 -8.16 -22.75
C ASN A 427 -0.83 -8.00 -22.19
N ILE A 428 -0.64 -8.45 -20.95
CA ILE A 428 0.65 -8.55 -20.27
C ILE A 428 1.21 -10.00 -20.25
N GLY A 429 0.69 -10.89 -21.10
CA GLY A 429 1.09 -12.30 -21.13
C GLY A 429 0.50 -13.12 -19.96
N LEU A 430 -0.77 -12.88 -19.62
CA LEU A 430 -1.57 -13.77 -18.78
C LEU A 430 -2.51 -14.61 -19.66
N LYS A 431 -2.98 -15.75 -19.16
CA LYS A 431 -3.98 -16.59 -19.82
C LYS A 431 -5.37 -16.26 -19.29
N GLY A 432 -6.32 -16.03 -20.20
CA GLY A 432 -7.75 -15.87 -19.89
C GLY A 432 -8.50 -17.21 -19.80
N LEU A 433 -9.82 -17.14 -19.57
CA LEU A 433 -10.73 -18.27 -19.74
C LEU A 433 -10.92 -18.63 -21.21
N VAL A 434 -10.94 -17.61 -22.07
CA VAL A 434 -11.06 -17.75 -23.53
C VAL A 434 -9.69 -17.55 -24.18
N PRO A 435 -9.30 -18.32 -25.22
CA PRO A 435 -8.11 -18.06 -26.01
C PRO A 435 -8.08 -16.63 -26.54
N SER A 436 -6.96 -15.93 -26.40
CA SER A 436 -6.82 -14.59 -26.97
C SER A 436 -6.69 -14.68 -28.49
N SER A 437 -7.44 -13.84 -29.21
CA SER A 437 -7.27 -13.60 -30.65
C SER A 437 -6.05 -12.72 -30.98
N ALA A 438 -5.42 -12.11 -29.97
CA ALA A 438 -4.20 -11.33 -30.13
C ALA A 438 -2.96 -12.24 -30.11
N PRO A 439 -1.91 -11.94 -30.90
CA PRO A 439 -0.66 -12.70 -30.87
C PRO A 439 -0.01 -12.66 -29.48
N PRO A 440 0.64 -13.75 -29.05
CA PRO A 440 1.29 -13.79 -27.74
C PRO A 440 2.46 -12.80 -27.67
N PRO A 441 2.63 -12.07 -26.55
CA PRO A 441 3.81 -11.22 -26.38
C PRO A 441 5.10 -12.07 -26.29
N PRO A 442 6.28 -11.50 -26.63
CA PRO A 442 7.56 -12.19 -26.53
C PRO A 442 7.78 -12.82 -25.15
N SER A 443 8.26 -14.07 -25.11
CA SER A 443 8.29 -14.84 -23.86
C SER A 443 9.30 -14.29 -22.85
N LEU A 444 8.95 -14.35 -21.57
CA LEU A 444 9.83 -13.92 -20.47
C LEU A 444 11.12 -14.76 -20.35
N MET A 445 11.15 -15.96 -20.95
CA MET A 445 12.30 -16.87 -20.92
C MET A 445 13.46 -16.42 -21.82
N ALA A 446 13.18 -15.61 -22.85
CA ALA A 446 14.19 -15.19 -23.83
C ALA A 446 15.16 -14.09 -23.32
N PHE A 447 14.89 -13.51 -22.14
CA PHE A 447 15.66 -12.38 -21.61
C PHE A 447 16.91 -12.75 -20.80
N LYS A 448 17.27 -14.04 -20.72
CA LYS A 448 18.53 -14.44 -20.07
C LYS A 448 19.77 -14.19 -20.93
N ASP A 449 19.58 -14.06 -22.25
CA ASP A 449 20.66 -13.92 -23.24
C ASP A 449 20.82 -12.48 -23.79
N GLN A 450 20.21 -11.49 -23.14
CA GLN A 450 20.31 -10.06 -23.49
C GLN A 450 20.72 -9.16 -22.30
N MET A 451 21.53 -9.68 -21.39
CA MET A 451 22.21 -8.90 -20.35
C MET A 451 23.68 -9.32 -20.24
N VAL A 452 24.47 -8.75 -21.16
CA VAL A 452 25.88 -8.37 -20.96
C VAL A 452 25.90 -6.85 -20.96
#